data_AF-A0A919MQ62-F1
#
_entry.id   AF-A0A919MQ62-F1
#
_cell.length_a   1.000
_cell.length_b   1.000
_cell.length_c   1.000
_cell.angle_alpha   90.00
_cell.angle_beta   90.00
_cell.angle_gamma   90.00
#
_symmetry.space_group_name_H-M   'P 1'
#
loop_
_entity.id
_entity.type
_entity.pdbx_description
1 polymer ?
#
loop_
_entity_poly.entity_id
_entity_poly.type
_entity_poly.pdbx_seq_one_letter_code
_entity_poly.pdbx_strand_id
1 'polypeptide(L)' 'MKTGNEDPVLRGARRVADTLAGCGYAFIEDDQLDGLAAVLRSFLTVARIPVNSTEAGTGRLTASA' A
#
# COMPACT_ATOMS: atom_id res chain seq x y z
N MET A 1 15.81 7.72 -15.33
CA MET A 1 14.84 6.78 -14.71
C MET A 1 14.34 7.44 -13.44
N LYS A 2 13.10 7.95 -13.41
CA LYS A 2 12.51 8.49 -12.18
C LYS A 2 12.23 7.28 -11.28
N THR A 3 13.01 7.12 -10.23
CA THR A 3 12.60 6.42 -8.99
C THR A 3 11.48 7.25 -8.35
N GLY A 4 10.33 7.27 -9.03
CA GLY A 4 9.11 7.87 -8.52
C GLY A 4 8.66 6.98 -7.39
N ASN A 5 8.83 7.48 -6.18
CA ASN A 5 8.27 6.99 -4.93
C ASN A 5 6.97 6.18 -5.16
N GLU A 6 7.07 4.87 -5.33
CA GLU A 6 5.92 4.01 -5.56
C GLU A 6 4.99 4.11 -4.35
N ASP A 7 3.70 4.38 -4.62
CA ASP A 7 2.68 4.54 -3.59
C ASP A 7 2.75 3.35 -2.60
N PRO A 8 2.89 3.61 -1.28
CA PRO A 8 3.08 2.56 -0.31
C PRO A 8 1.88 1.60 -0.24
N VAL A 9 0.69 2.06 -0.63
CA VAL A 9 -0.51 1.21 -0.67
C VAL A 9 -0.52 0.34 -1.90
N LEU A 10 -0.08 0.85 -3.06
CA LEU A 10 0.10 0.05 -4.27
C LEU A 10 1.15 -1.05 -4.07
N ARG A 11 2.27 -0.73 -3.40
CA ARG A 11 3.27 -1.73 -3.01
C ARG A 11 2.68 -2.77 -2.04
N GLY A 12 1.81 -2.33 -1.13
CA GLY A 12 1.05 -3.21 -0.23
C GLY A 12 0.11 -4.14 -0.99
N ALA A 13 -0.66 -3.60 -1.95
CA ALA A 13 -1.58 -4.34 -2.80
C ALA A 13 -0.86 -5.45 -3.56
N ARG A 14 0.30 -5.14 -4.14
CA ARG A 14 1.13 -6.14 -4.83
C ARG A 14 1.53 -7.30 -3.92
N ARG A 15 1.99 -7.01 -2.70
CA ARG A 15 2.33 -8.06 -1.72
C ARG A 15 1.13 -8.90 -1.30
N VAL A 16 -0.04 -8.28 -1.17
CA VAL A 16 -1.29 -8.99 -0.86
C VAL A 16 -1.67 -9.91 -2.02
N ALA A 17 -1.58 -9.44 -3.26
CA ALA A 17 -1.80 -10.25 -4.45
C ALA A 17 -0.85 -11.46 -4.51
N ASP A 18 0.44 -11.25 -4.29
CA ASP A 18 1.44 -12.33 -4.26
C ASP A 18 1.11 -13.37 -3.16
N THR A 19 0.65 -12.90 -2.00
CA THR A 19 0.25 -13.78 -0.88
C THR A 19 -0.99 -14.60 -1.24
N LEU A 20 -2.01 -13.97 -1.85
CA LEU A 20 -3.22 -14.65 -2.30
C LEU A 20 -2.91 -15.71 -3.35
N ALA A 21 -2.06 -15.41 -4.32
CA ALA A 21 -1.58 -16.37 -5.30
C ALA A 21 -0.87 -17.56 -4.64
N GLY A 22 0.01 -17.29 -3.65
CA GLY A 22 0.67 -18.33 -2.87
C GLY A 22 -0.29 -19.21 -2.04
N CYS A 23 -1.46 -18.68 -1.68
CA CYS A 23 -2.52 -19.43 -1.00
C CYS A 23 -3.44 -20.21 -1.96
N GLY A 24 -3.20 -20.15 -3.28
CA GLY A 24 -4.00 -20.86 -4.28
C GLY A 24 -5.24 -20.10 -4.78
N TYR A 25 -5.35 -18.79 -4.48
CA TYR A 25 -6.33 -17.95 -5.14
C TYR A 25 -5.90 -17.68 -6.59
N ALA A 26 -6.87 -17.33 -7.44
CA ALA A 26 -6.59 -16.88 -8.79
C ALA A 26 -5.62 -15.70 -8.78
N PHE A 27 -4.69 -15.70 -9.74
CA PHE A 27 -3.71 -14.64 -9.91
C PHE A 27 -4.42 -13.30 -10.13
N ILE A 28 -4.04 -12.29 -9.36
CA ILE A 28 -4.54 -10.92 -9.53
C ILE A 28 -3.66 -10.26 -10.59
N GLU A 29 -4.26 -9.90 -11.72
CA GLU A 29 -3.57 -9.25 -12.83
C GLU A 29 -3.16 -7.81 -12.47
N ASP A 30 -2.18 -7.25 -13.18
CA ASP A 30 -1.62 -5.93 -12.89
C ASP A 30 -2.69 -4.81 -12.99
N ASP A 31 -3.70 -4.97 -13.86
CA ASP A 31 -4.84 -4.05 -14.00
C ASP A 31 -5.82 -4.11 -12.82
N GLN A 32 -5.79 -5.19 -12.03
CA GLN A 32 -6.59 -5.36 -10.82
C GLN A 32 -5.88 -4.85 -9.56
N LEU A 33 -4.57 -4.57 -9.62
CA LEU A 33 -3.80 -4.06 -8.48
C LEU A 33 -4.29 -2.70 -7.99
N ASP A 34 -4.73 -1.82 -8.89
CA ASP A 34 -5.31 -0.52 -8.52
C ASP A 34 -6.63 -0.69 -7.73
N GLY A 35 -7.46 -1.66 -8.13
CA GLY A 35 -8.69 -2.01 -7.42
C GLY A 35 -8.40 -2.56 -6.02
N LEU A 36 -7.42 -3.45 -5.92
CA LEU A 36 -6.96 -3.98 -4.63
C LEU A 36 -6.37 -2.88 -3.74
N ALA A 37 -5.60 -1.96 -4.31
CA ALA A 37 -5.07 -0.80 -3.61
C ALA A 37 -6.19 0.11 -3.08
N ALA A 38 -7.26 0.33 -3.86
CA ALA A 38 -8.42 1.10 -3.40
C ALA A 38 -9.13 0.44 -2.20
N VAL A 39 -9.29 -0.89 -2.22
CA VAL A 39 -9.85 -1.65 -1.09
C VAL A 39 -8.96 -1.52 0.15
N LEU A 40 -7.65 -1.68 -0.02
CA LEU A 40 -6.67 -1.49 1.06
C LEU A 40 -6.72 -0.08 1.65
N ARG A 41 -6.80 0.96 0.81
CA ARG A 41 -6.95 2.36 1.27
C ARG A 41 -8.23 2.56 2.10
N SER A 42 -9.33 1.99 1.64
CA SER A 42 -10.61 2.06 2.36
C SER A 42 -10.51 1.40 3.74
N PHE A 43 -9.94 0.19 3.78
CA PHE A 43 -9.71 -0.52 5.03
C PHE A 43 -8.84 0.28 6.01
N LEU A 44 -7.70 0.79 5.56
CA LEU A 44 -6.78 1.58 6.40
C LEU A 44 -7.45 2.85 6.93
N THR A 45 -8.30 3.47 6.12
CA THR A 45 -9.08 4.65 6.50
C THR A 45 -10.07 4.31 7.63
N VAL A 46 -10.84 3.23 7.47
CA VAL A 46 -11.80 2.76 8.49
C VAL A 46 -11.06 2.37 9.78
N ALA A 47 -9.91 1.70 9.65
CA ALA A 47 -9.08 1.30 10.78
C ALA A 47 -8.29 2.47 11.42
N ARG A 48 -8.36 3.68 10.86
CA ARG A 48 -7.59 4.87 11.27
C ARG A 48 -6.08 4.63 11.30
N ILE A 49 -5.57 3.81 10.39
CA ILE A 49 -4.13 3.53 10.24
C ILE A 49 -3.54 4.57 9.28
N PRO A 50 -2.58 5.40 9.73
CA PRO A 50 -1.96 6.39 8.87
C PRO A 50 -1.09 5.74 7.80
N VAL A 51 -1.23 6.19 6.56
CA VAL A 51 -0.35 5.80 5.46
C VAL A 51 0.71 6.88 5.31
N ASN A 52 1.95 6.55 5.67
CA ASN A 52 3.10 7.42 5.44
C ASN A 52 3.41 7.44 3.95
N SER A 53 2.75 8.34 3.23
CA SER A 53 3.14 8.68 1.86
C SER A 53 4.51 9.34 1.95
N THR A 54 5.53 8.72 1.34
CA THR A 54 6.93 9.19 1.33
C THR A 54 7.14 10.53 0.62
N GLU A 55 6.08 11.30 0.40
CA GLU A 55 6.13 12.73 0.04
C GLU A 55 6.36 13.64 1.27
N ALA A 56 6.32 13.09 2.50
CA ALA A 56 6.65 13.83 3.71
C ALA A 56 8.18 13.86 3.96
N GLY A 57 8.92 14.47 3.03
CA GLY A 57 10.15 15.16 3.41
C GLY A 57 9.77 16.32 4.31
N THR A 58 10.18 16.28 5.58
CA THR A 58 9.98 17.32 6.63
C THR A 58 8.71 17.16 7.47
N GLY A 59 8.68 16.14 8.33
CA GLY A 59 7.69 16.03 9.40
C GLY A 59 8.25 15.20 10.55
N ARG A 60 8.96 15.89 11.46
CA ARG A 60 9.59 15.37 12.69
C ARG A 60 8.89 14.13 13.29
N LEU A 61 9.63 13.02 13.36
CA LEU A 61 9.44 12.02 14.40
C LEU A 61 9.88 12.65 15.73
N THR A 62 9.00 13.42 16.38
CA THR A 62 9.15 13.64 17.82
C THR A 62 8.61 12.41 18.51
N ALA A 63 9.48 11.43 18.75
CA ALA A 63 9.23 10.46 19.80
C ALA A 63 9.27 11.23 21.13
N SER A 64 8.12 11.35 21.78
CA SER A 64 8.02 11.77 23.18
C SER A 64 7.76 10.54 24.03
N ALA A 65 8.76 10.13 24.80
CA ALA A 65 8.68 9.54 26.14
C ALA A 65 10.10 9.39 26.69
#